data_AF-A0AA39VBV2-F1
#
_entry.id   AF-A0AA39VBV2-F1
#
_cell.length_a   1.000
_cell.length_b   1.000
_cell.length_c   1.000
_cell.angle_alpha   90.00
_cell.angle_beta   90.00
_cell.angle_gamma   90.00
#
_symmetry.space_group_name_H-M   'P 1'
#
loop_
_entity.id
_entity.type
_entity.pdbx_description
1 polymer ?
#
loop_
_entity_poly.entity_id
_entity_poly.type
_entity_poly.pdbx_seq_one_letter_code
_entity_poly.pdbx_strand_id
1 'polypeptide(L)'
;MDSPSKKKRKLDSDKNENTLQTISLENIKLPLGFRFKPKDSSLITLYLIRKILNNRPLPTNAIKDIVFYDFDPDQLPIGEFSGYCRHKEAYFFTEVVPGRTTKSGGLWKVHGPYVPIMSGDVVLGFKKYFVFYSAGEEKTNWNMYEYRLNPRLIRADSPNELLKSKIDYFVICKVRYREDDENLSTDDDDTTSCSDDENETSDNETTSRFEQDQSKTSKSDDDQ
;
A
#
# COMPACT_ATOMS: atom_id res chain seq x y z
N MET A 1 -7.50 76.56 -4.89
CA MET A 1 -6.52 75.75 -4.13
C MET A 1 -7.05 74.35 -4.10
N ASP A 2 -6.57 73.51 -5.01
CA ASP A 2 -7.09 72.15 -5.23
C ASP A 2 -6.09 71.15 -4.63
N SER A 3 -6.55 70.27 -3.75
CA SER A 3 -5.72 69.25 -3.08
C SER A 3 -5.79 67.94 -3.87
N PRO A 4 -4.66 67.29 -4.22
CA PRO A 4 -4.72 66.00 -4.88
C PRO A 4 -4.72 64.85 -3.86
N SER A 5 -5.83 64.11 -3.83
CA SER A 5 -6.00 62.86 -3.08
C SER A 5 -5.07 61.75 -3.59
N LYS A 6 -4.20 61.26 -2.70
CA LYS A 6 -3.28 60.13 -2.96
C LYS A 6 -4.06 58.81 -3.06
N LYS A 7 -4.15 58.23 -4.26
CA LYS A 7 -4.57 56.82 -4.45
C LYS A 7 -3.47 55.88 -3.92
N LYS A 8 -3.75 55.21 -2.81
CA LYS A 8 -2.97 54.05 -2.32
C LYS A 8 -3.16 52.91 -3.32
N ARG A 9 -2.08 52.53 -4.02
CA ARG A 9 -2.03 51.27 -4.79
C ARG A 9 -2.00 50.12 -3.79
N LYS A 10 -3.06 49.32 -3.79
CA LYS A 10 -3.11 48.03 -3.08
C LYS A 10 -2.29 47.07 -3.94
N LEU A 11 -1.15 46.65 -3.41
CA LEU A 11 -0.36 45.56 -3.98
C LEU A 11 -1.06 44.28 -3.55
N ASP A 12 -1.99 43.78 -4.37
CA ASP A 12 -2.50 42.43 -4.18
C ASP A 12 -1.35 41.48 -4.52
N SER A 13 -0.78 40.87 -3.48
CA SER A 13 0.18 39.79 -3.63
C SER A 13 -0.58 38.60 -4.21
N ASP A 14 -0.37 38.33 -5.49
CA ASP A 14 -0.75 37.06 -6.09
C ASP A 14 -0.04 35.94 -5.32
N LYS A 15 -0.79 35.31 -4.40
CA LYS A 15 -0.42 34.02 -3.83
C LYS A 15 -0.52 33.01 -4.95
N ASN A 16 0.58 32.81 -5.67
CA ASN A 16 0.77 31.63 -6.49
C ASN A 16 1.03 30.43 -5.57
N GLU A 17 0.00 29.99 -4.85
CA GLU A 17 -0.04 28.65 -4.28
C GLU A 17 -0.41 27.69 -5.40
N ASN A 18 0.61 27.14 -6.08
CA ASN A 18 0.46 25.97 -6.93
C ASN A 18 -0.05 24.81 -6.05
N THR A 19 -1.37 24.73 -5.89
CA THR A 19 -2.03 23.61 -5.22
C THR A 19 -1.81 22.39 -6.11
N LEU A 20 -0.83 21.54 -5.75
CA LEU A 20 -0.59 20.29 -6.45
C LEU A 20 -1.86 19.44 -6.37
N GLN A 21 -2.60 19.31 -7.46
CA GLN A 21 -3.78 18.46 -7.53
C GLN A 21 -3.39 17.01 -7.86
N THR A 22 -4.21 16.05 -7.44
CA THR A 22 -4.05 14.65 -7.82
C THR A 22 -4.25 14.50 -9.32
N ILE A 23 -3.30 13.87 -10.00
CA ILE A 23 -3.39 13.60 -11.43
C ILE A 23 -4.34 12.42 -11.68
N SER A 24 -5.39 12.63 -12.47
CA SER A 24 -6.32 11.58 -12.90
C SER A 24 -5.78 10.89 -14.17
N LEU A 25 -5.38 9.63 -14.04
CA LEU A 25 -4.76 8.86 -15.12
C LEU A 25 -5.75 8.44 -16.21
N GLU A 26 -7.05 8.26 -15.90
CA GLU A 26 -8.06 8.03 -16.93
C GLU A 26 -8.25 9.21 -17.89
N ASN A 27 -7.87 10.42 -17.49
CA ASN A 27 -8.01 11.64 -18.29
C ASN A 27 -6.73 12.01 -19.06
N ILE A 28 -5.69 11.17 -19.02
CA ILE A 28 -4.39 11.47 -19.63
C ILE A 28 -4.06 10.43 -20.69
N LYS A 29 -3.63 10.93 -21.85
CA LYS A 29 -3.03 10.09 -22.90
C LYS A 29 -1.57 9.82 -22.54
N LEU A 30 -1.31 8.66 -21.99
CA LEU A 30 0.04 8.21 -21.65
C LEU A 30 0.77 7.72 -22.92
N PRO A 31 2.08 8.01 -23.07
CA PRO A 31 2.87 7.43 -24.15
C PRO A 31 2.85 5.90 -24.13
N LEU A 32 3.03 5.28 -25.30
CA LEU A 32 3.16 3.83 -25.40
C LEU A 32 4.30 3.32 -24.51
N GLY A 33 4.04 2.23 -23.79
CA GLY A 33 4.99 1.62 -22.86
C GLY A 33 5.04 2.25 -21.47
N PHE A 34 4.41 3.41 -21.24
CA PHE A 34 4.30 3.98 -19.91
C PHE A 34 3.45 3.07 -19.01
N ARG A 35 3.95 2.80 -17.80
CA ARG A 35 3.22 2.06 -16.77
C ARG A 35 3.50 2.65 -15.40
N PHE A 36 2.49 2.60 -14.54
CA PHE A 36 2.59 2.80 -13.12
C PHE A 36 3.37 1.63 -12.51
N LYS A 37 4.67 1.86 -12.29
CA LYS A 37 5.60 0.94 -11.61
C LYS A 37 6.32 1.70 -10.49
N PRO A 38 5.62 2.06 -9.40
CA PRO A 38 6.23 2.81 -8.30
C PRO A 38 7.28 1.95 -7.58
N LYS A 39 8.28 2.60 -6.97
CA LYS A 39 9.15 1.94 -6.00
C LYS A 39 8.37 1.65 -4.73
N ASP A 40 8.74 0.59 -4.00
CA ASP A 40 8.11 0.22 -2.73
C ASP A 40 8.15 1.40 -1.72
N SER A 41 9.26 2.13 -1.65
CA SER A 41 9.37 3.34 -0.80
C SER A 41 8.44 4.48 -1.22
N SER A 42 8.17 4.63 -2.53
CA SER A 42 7.22 5.62 -3.06
C SER A 42 5.77 5.24 -2.74
N LEU A 43 5.42 3.95 -2.76
CA LEU A 43 4.10 3.47 -2.31
C LEU A 43 3.85 3.87 -0.85
N ILE A 44 4.85 3.73 0.02
CA ILE A 44 4.71 4.14 1.42
C ILE A 44 4.62 5.67 1.55
N THR A 45 5.63 6.39 1.05
CA THR A 45 5.83 7.82 1.36
C THR A 45 4.90 8.76 0.58
N LEU A 46 4.62 8.45 -0.68
CA LEU A 46 3.83 9.33 -1.55
C LEU A 46 2.36 8.93 -1.61
N TYR A 47 2.03 7.68 -1.29
CA TYR A 47 0.64 7.18 -1.34
C TYR A 47 0.10 6.87 0.05
N LEU A 48 0.62 5.85 0.75
CA LEU A 48 0.02 5.36 2.00
C LEU A 48 0.05 6.40 3.13
N ILE A 49 1.20 7.04 3.40
CA ILE A 49 1.31 8.09 4.43
C ILE A 49 0.36 9.26 4.13
N ARG A 50 0.31 9.72 2.87
CA ARG A 50 -0.57 10.83 2.47
C ARG A 50 -2.04 10.47 2.63
N LYS A 51 -2.39 9.22 2.31
CA LYS A 51 -3.75 8.69 2.45
C LYS A 51 -4.18 8.59 3.91
N ILE A 52 -3.30 8.09 4.79
CA ILE A 52 -3.56 7.98 6.24
C ILE A 52 -3.70 9.36 6.89
N LEU A 53 -2.76 10.26 6.61
CA LEU A 53 -2.73 11.60 7.22
C LEU A 53 -3.71 12.58 6.58
N ASN A 54 -4.17 12.32 5.35
CA ASN A 54 -5.00 13.20 4.54
C ASN A 54 -4.48 14.66 4.49
N ASN A 55 -3.15 14.83 4.50
CA ASN A 55 -2.50 16.13 4.65
C ASN A 55 -2.01 16.72 3.32
N ARG A 56 -1.93 15.89 2.26
CA ARG A 56 -1.45 16.27 0.94
C ARG A 56 -2.16 15.44 -0.14
N PRO A 57 -2.43 16.01 -1.32
CA PRO A 57 -2.94 15.25 -2.45
C PRO A 57 -2.02 14.11 -2.86
N LEU A 58 -2.63 13.03 -3.38
CA LEU A 58 -1.90 11.91 -3.96
C LEU A 58 -1.24 12.36 -5.27
N PRO A 59 -0.07 11.81 -5.66
CA PRO A 59 0.55 12.16 -6.94
C PRO A 59 -0.36 11.86 -8.12
N THR A 60 -1.03 10.70 -8.07
CA THR A 60 -1.97 10.23 -9.08
C THR A 60 -3.10 9.44 -8.41
N ASN A 61 -4.19 9.18 -9.13
CA ASN A 61 -5.24 8.25 -8.73
C ASN A 61 -4.97 6.79 -9.16
N ALA A 62 -3.71 6.42 -9.37
CA ALA A 62 -3.31 5.08 -9.82
C ALA A 62 -3.61 3.96 -8.81
N ILE A 63 -3.93 4.32 -7.56
CA ILE A 63 -4.32 3.42 -6.48
C ILE A 63 -5.75 3.79 -6.09
N LYS A 64 -6.67 2.82 -6.12
CA LYS A 64 -8.09 3.06 -5.88
C LYS A 64 -8.53 2.54 -4.51
N ASP A 65 -9.48 3.21 -3.89
CA ASP A 65 -10.12 2.72 -2.66
C ASP A 65 -11.07 1.57 -2.95
N ILE A 66 -11.02 0.50 -2.14
CA ILE A 66 -11.96 -0.62 -2.20
C ILE A 66 -12.03 -1.34 -0.85
N VAL A 67 -13.18 -1.95 -0.55
CA VAL A 67 -13.28 -2.97 0.50
C VAL A 67 -12.74 -4.28 -0.08
N PHE A 68 -11.41 -4.44 -0.10
CA PHE A 68 -10.71 -5.44 -0.91
C PHE A 68 -11.16 -6.88 -0.61
N TYR A 69 -11.33 -7.19 0.67
CA TYR A 69 -11.70 -8.52 1.14
C TYR A 69 -13.20 -8.87 0.96
N ASP A 70 -14.00 -7.97 0.39
CA ASP A 70 -15.36 -8.34 -0.03
C ASP A 70 -15.37 -9.18 -1.33
N PHE A 71 -14.23 -9.25 -2.03
CA PHE A 71 -14.11 -9.84 -3.36
C PHE A 71 -13.07 -10.94 -3.40
N ASP A 72 -13.36 -11.97 -4.19
CA ASP A 72 -12.32 -12.86 -4.72
C ASP A 72 -11.50 -12.10 -5.78
N PRO A 73 -10.24 -12.48 -6.00
CA PRO A 73 -9.34 -11.69 -6.85
C PRO A 73 -9.78 -11.58 -8.32
N ASP A 74 -10.54 -12.55 -8.84
CA ASP A 74 -11.13 -12.52 -10.18
C ASP A 74 -12.35 -11.60 -10.30
N GLN A 75 -12.94 -11.19 -9.17
CA GLN A 75 -14.04 -10.23 -9.08
C GLN A 75 -13.55 -8.79 -8.91
N LEU A 76 -12.25 -8.57 -8.63
CA LEU A 76 -11.69 -7.24 -8.46
C LEU A 76 -11.76 -6.43 -9.78
N PRO A 77 -11.96 -5.10 -9.72
CA PRO A 77 -12.10 -4.24 -10.89
C PRO A 77 -10.76 -3.93 -11.58
N ILE A 78 -9.94 -4.95 -11.83
CA ILE A 78 -8.57 -4.83 -12.36
C ILE A 78 -8.57 -4.25 -13.79
N GLY A 79 -9.64 -4.47 -14.55
CA GLY A 79 -9.79 -3.91 -15.90
C GLY A 79 -9.68 -2.39 -15.95
N GLU A 80 -10.06 -1.70 -14.88
CA GLU A 80 -10.00 -0.22 -14.79
C GLU A 80 -8.57 0.33 -14.71
N PHE A 81 -7.57 -0.52 -14.53
CA PHE A 81 -6.16 -0.16 -14.43
C PHE A 81 -5.42 -0.37 -15.76
N SER A 82 -6.05 -0.99 -16.76
CA SER A 82 -5.43 -1.42 -18.02
C SER A 82 -4.73 -0.31 -18.81
N GLY A 83 -5.19 0.95 -18.67
CA GLY A 83 -4.58 2.10 -19.35
C GLY A 83 -3.22 2.54 -18.80
N TYR A 84 -2.84 2.09 -17.60
CA TYR A 84 -1.62 2.54 -16.93
C TYR A 84 -0.92 1.49 -16.07
N CYS A 85 -1.49 0.31 -15.81
CA CYS A 85 -0.82 -0.78 -15.10
C CYS A 85 -0.37 -1.89 -16.04
N ARG A 86 0.37 -2.88 -15.51
CA ARG A 86 0.58 -4.16 -16.21
C ARG A 86 -0.77 -4.86 -16.40
N HIS A 87 -0.89 -5.67 -17.45
CA HIS A 87 -2.06 -6.53 -17.63
C HIS A 87 -2.28 -7.40 -16.39
N LYS A 88 -3.54 -7.50 -15.93
CA LYS A 88 -3.94 -8.21 -14.71
C LYS A 88 -3.21 -7.78 -13.43
N GLU A 89 -2.76 -6.52 -13.34
CA GLU A 89 -2.16 -5.92 -12.14
C GLU A 89 -2.97 -4.69 -11.70
N ALA A 90 -3.23 -4.57 -10.41
CA ALA A 90 -3.93 -3.41 -9.83
C ALA A 90 -3.38 -3.06 -8.44
N TYR A 91 -3.61 -1.81 -8.03
CA TYR A 91 -3.20 -1.28 -6.73
C TYR A 91 -4.43 -0.71 -6.02
N PHE A 92 -4.64 -1.15 -4.78
CA PHE A 92 -5.79 -0.80 -3.99
C PHE A 92 -5.40 -0.26 -2.62
N PHE A 93 -6.08 0.79 -2.17
CA PHE A 93 -6.14 1.18 -0.77
C PHE A 93 -7.25 0.39 -0.10
N THR A 94 -6.95 -0.20 1.07
CA THR A 94 -7.94 -0.96 1.82
C THR A 94 -7.57 -1.06 3.29
N GLU A 95 -8.49 -1.58 4.09
CA GLU A 95 -8.24 -1.95 5.48
C GLU A 95 -8.10 -3.46 5.60
N VAL A 96 -7.12 -3.90 6.37
CA VAL A 96 -6.84 -5.32 6.58
C VAL A 96 -7.88 -5.95 7.49
N VAL A 97 -8.40 -7.11 7.09
CA VAL A 97 -9.29 -7.92 7.92
C VAL A 97 -8.52 -9.07 8.59
N PRO A 98 -8.93 -9.52 9.79
CA PRO A 98 -8.41 -10.73 10.40
C PRO A 98 -8.52 -11.93 9.44
N GLY A 99 -7.49 -12.79 9.41
CA GLY A 99 -7.44 -13.96 8.51
C GLY A 99 -7.26 -13.66 7.02
N ARG A 100 -7.51 -12.42 6.56
CA ARG A 100 -7.45 -12.01 5.14
C ARG A 100 -8.33 -12.93 4.29
N THR A 101 -9.50 -13.24 4.84
CA THR A 101 -10.53 -14.08 4.23
C THR A 101 -11.46 -13.20 3.41
N THR A 102 -11.80 -13.66 2.20
CA THR A 102 -12.77 -12.98 1.35
C THR A 102 -14.19 -13.33 1.78
N LYS A 103 -15.18 -12.53 1.39
CA LYS A 103 -16.59 -12.77 1.74
C LYS A 103 -17.14 -14.12 1.23
N SER A 104 -16.57 -14.67 0.15
CA SER A 104 -16.93 -16.01 -0.36
C SER A 104 -16.32 -17.16 0.44
N GLY A 105 -15.38 -16.88 1.35
CA GLY A 105 -14.61 -17.87 2.10
C GLY A 105 -13.23 -18.19 1.53
N GLY A 106 -12.79 -17.53 0.45
CA GLY A 106 -11.41 -17.64 -0.03
C GLY A 106 -10.40 -17.03 0.93
N LEU A 107 -9.13 -17.47 0.89
CA LEU A 107 -8.09 -17.05 1.85
C LEU A 107 -6.83 -16.53 1.14
N TRP A 108 -6.36 -15.37 1.56
CA TRP A 108 -5.01 -14.91 1.24
C TRP A 108 -4.02 -15.47 2.27
N LYS A 109 -3.29 -16.53 1.87
CA LYS A 109 -2.29 -17.17 2.72
C LYS A 109 -0.94 -16.48 2.56
N VAL A 110 -0.33 -16.20 3.71
CA VAL A 110 1.00 -15.61 3.82
C VAL A 110 2.05 -16.50 3.17
N HIS A 111 3.02 -15.91 2.47
CA HIS A 111 4.16 -16.61 1.90
C HIS A 111 5.46 -15.82 2.11
N GLY A 112 6.51 -16.48 2.61
CA GLY A 112 7.81 -15.86 2.89
C GLY A 112 7.84 -14.91 4.09
N PRO A 113 9.01 -14.33 4.43
CA PRO A 113 9.16 -13.39 5.53
C PRO A 113 8.58 -12.01 5.21
N TYR A 114 8.49 -11.14 6.21
CA TYR A 114 8.26 -9.70 5.98
C TYR A 114 9.52 -9.09 5.38
N VAL A 115 9.36 -8.29 4.34
CA VAL A 115 10.48 -7.56 3.71
C VAL A 115 10.42 -6.10 4.16
N PRO A 116 11.44 -5.57 4.88
CA PRO A 116 11.47 -4.17 5.27
C PRO A 116 11.65 -3.28 4.04
N ILE A 117 10.90 -2.17 4.01
CA ILE A 117 11.00 -1.15 2.96
C ILE A 117 11.84 0.00 3.50
N MET A 118 13.06 0.14 2.99
CA MET A 118 14.05 1.09 3.52
C MET A 118 14.11 2.41 2.75
N SER A 119 14.54 3.46 3.43
CA SER A 119 15.01 4.72 2.85
C SER A 119 16.24 5.20 3.61
N GLY A 120 17.43 4.84 3.11
CA GLY A 120 18.64 4.88 3.93
C GLY A 120 18.48 3.93 5.13
N ASP A 121 18.80 4.39 6.32
CA ASP A 121 18.74 3.60 7.56
C ASP A 121 17.34 3.59 8.21
N VAL A 122 16.34 4.17 7.54
CA VAL A 122 14.98 4.30 8.07
C VAL A 122 14.07 3.22 7.47
N VAL A 123 13.51 2.37 8.33
CA VAL A 123 12.43 1.43 7.95
C VAL A 123 11.14 2.20 7.75
N LEU A 124 10.74 2.38 6.50
CA LEU A 124 9.50 3.08 6.15
C LEU A 124 8.26 2.23 6.41
N GLY A 125 8.37 0.93 6.22
CA GLY A 125 7.25 0.01 6.25
C GLY A 125 7.67 -1.41 5.95
N PHE A 126 6.69 -2.26 5.71
CA PHE A 126 6.91 -3.67 5.45
C PHE A 126 6.07 -4.10 4.26
N LYS A 127 6.65 -4.96 3.43
CA LYS A 127 5.99 -5.65 2.34
C LYS A 127 5.82 -7.11 2.71
N LYS A 128 4.62 -7.64 2.51
CA LYS A 128 4.33 -9.06 2.73
C LYS A 128 3.68 -9.68 1.52
N TYR A 129 4.12 -10.89 1.17
CA TYR A 129 3.62 -11.60 0.00
C TYR A 129 2.55 -12.62 0.40
N PHE A 130 1.52 -12.73 -0.44
CA PHE A 130 0.38 -13.61 -0.25
C PHE A 130 0.01 -14.33 -1.53
N VAL A 131 -0.52 -15.54 -1.37
CA VAL A 131 -1.11 -16.34 -2.44
C VAL A 131 -2.57 -16.61 -2.07
N PHE A 132 -3.47 -16.45 -3.04
CA PHE A 132 -4.89 -16.70 -2.82
C PHE A 132 -5.24 -18.17 -2.99
N TYR A 133 -6.07 -18.67 -2.07
CA TYR A 133 -6.72 -19.97 -2.11
C TYR A 133 -8.22 -19.74 -2.22
N SER A 134 -8.89 -20.46 -3.12
CA SER A 134 -10.35 -20.39 -3.25
C SER A 134 -11.05 -20.91 -1.98
N ALA A 135 -12.36 -20.72 -1.88
CA ALA A 135 -13.16 -21.28 -0.79
C ALA A 135 -13.13 -22.82 -0.74
N GLY A 136 -12.78 -23.48 -1.86
CA GLY A 136 -12.51 -24.92 -1.93
C GLY A 136 -11.08 -25.30 -1.54
N GLU A 137 -10.31 -24.38 -0.93
CA GLU A 137 -8.91 -24.53 -0.55
C GLU A 137 -7.94 -24.82 -1.71
N GLU A 138 -8.33 -24.51 -2.94
CA GLU A 138 -7.47 -24.68 -4.11
C GLU A 138 -6.53 -23.49 -4.26
N LYS A 139 -5.22 -23.76 -4.37
CA LYS A 139 -4.23 -22.72 -4.66
C LYS A 139 -4.50 -22.13 -6.04
N THR A 140 -4.54 -20.81 -6.13
CA THR A 140 -4.71 -20.10 -7.40
C THR A 140 -3.43 -19.39 -7.84
N ASN A 141 -3.42 -18.88 -9.07
CA ASN A 141 -2.34 -18.05 -9.59
C ASN A 141 -2.43 -16.56 -9.20
N TRP A 142 -3.42 -16.21 -8.37
CA TRP A 142 -3.55 -14.88 -7.83
C TRP A 142 -2.59 -14.68 -6.66
N ASN A 143 -1.86 -13.57 -6.73
CA ASN A 143 -0.94 -13.17 -5.71
C ASN A 143 -1.15 -11.70 -5.33
N MET A 144 -0.75 -11.38 -4.11
CA MET A 144 -0.86 -10.04 -3.55
C MET A 144 0.43 -9.69 -2.82
N TYR A 145 0.88 -8.46 -3.00
CA TYR A 145 1.77 -7.81 -2.04
C TYR A 145 0.97 -6.82 -1.21
N GLU A 146 1.04 -6.97 0.10
CA GLU A 146 0.49 -6.03 1.07
C GLU A 146 1.62 -5.11 1.58
N TYR A 147 1.38 -3.82 1.54
CA TYR A 147 2.32 -2.79 1.96
C TYR A 147 1.78 -2.08 3.20
N ARG A 148 2.50 -2.19 4.30
CA ARG A 148 2.16 -1.59 5.60
C ARG A 148 3.11 -0.45 5.94
N LEU A 149 2.57 0.61 6.53
CA LEU A 149 3.36 1.68 7.11
C LEU A 149 4.02 1.19 8.41
N ASN A 150 5.26 1.59 8.66
CA ASN A 150 5.86 1.44 9.98
C ASN A 150 5.24 2.50 10.94
N PRO A 151 4.48 2.11 11.97
CA PRO A 151 3.83 3.01 12.92
C PRO A 151 4.81 3.97 13.61
N ARG A 152 6.09 3.58 13.74
CA ARG A 152 7.12 4.44 14.34
C ARG A 152 7.44 5.69 13.51
N LEU A 153 7.07 5.71 12.21
CA LEU A 153 7.30 6.87 11.36
C LEU A 153 6.38 8.05 11.66
N ILE A 154 5.16 7.77 12.12
CA ILE A 154 4.19 8.80 12.48
C ILE A 154 4.19 8.84 14.00
N ARG A 155 4.86 9.85 14.56
CA ARG A 155 4.76 10.11 15.99
C ARG A 155 3.30 10.45 16.30
N ALA A 156 2.64 9.58 17.05
CA ALA A 156 1.31 9.81 17.59
C ALA A 156 1.46 10.41 18.99
N ASP A 157 1.99 11.62 19.05
CA ASP A 157 2.06 12.42 20.26
C ASP A 157 0.64 12.97 20.54
N SER A 158 -0.14 12.22 21.32
CA SER A 158 -1.54 12.45 21.79
C SER A 158 -2.65 11.63 21.08
N PRO A 159 -3.84 11.43 21.72
CA PRO A 159 -4.68 10.24 21.64
C PRO A 159 -5.63 10.22 20.44
N ASN A 160 -5.11 10.41 19.23
CA ASN A 160 -5.94 10.22 18.03
C ASN A 160 -6.07 8.72 17.73
N GLU A 161 -6.97 8.04 18.44
CA GLU A 161 -7.29 6.62 18.25
C GLU A 161 -7.65 6.30 16.80
N LEU A 162 -8.31 7.23 16.11
CA LEU A 162 -8.65 7.08 14.69
C LEU A 162 -7.39 7.04 13.81
N LEU A 163 -6.41 7.93 14.07
CA LEU A 163 -5.15 7.90 13.34
C LEU A 163 -4.35 6.62 13.63
N LYS A 164 -4.33 6.19 14.89
CA LYS A 164 -3.68 4.93 15.27
C LYS A 164 -4.33 3.74 14.55
N SER A 165 -5.65 3.65 14.55
CA SER A 165 -6.41 2.64 13.81
C SER A 165 -6.06 2.65 12.32
N LYS A 166 -6.02 3.84 11.68
CA LYS A 166 -5.59 3.94 10.28
C LYS A 166 -4.17 3.45 10.05
N ILE A 167 -3.24 3.74 10.96
CA ILE A 167 -1.86 3.26 10.87
C ILE A 167 -1.80 1.73 10.97
N ASP A 168 -2.61 1.13 11.85
CA ASP A 168 -2.60 -0.31 12.12
C ASP A 168 -3.28 -1.13 11.01
N TYR A 169 -4.35 -0.60 10.41
CA TYR A 169 -5.20 -1.35 9.48
C TYR A 169 -5.09 -0.92 8.01
N PHE A 170 -4.76 0.34 7.71
CA PHE A 170 -4.79 0.85 6.34
C PHE A 170 -3.54 0.44 5.56
N VAL A 171 -3.72 -0.16 4.39
CA VAL A 171 -2.64 -0.73 3.56
C VAL A 171 -2.81 -0.40 2.10
N ILE A 172 -1.75 -0.64 1.32
CA ILE A 172 -1.84 -0.80 -0.13
C ILE A 172 -1.73 -2.28 -0.46
N CYS A 173 -2.66 -2.80 -1.26
CA CYS A 173 -2.60 -4.13 -1.84
C CYS A 173 -2.28 -4.01 -3.33
N LYS A 174 -1.16 -4.59 -3.76
CA LYS A 174 -0.83 -4.83 -5.16
C LYS A 174 -1.26 -6.26 -5.51
N VAL A 175 -2.33 -6.42 -6.28
CA VAL A 175 -2.83 -7.72 -6.72
C VAL A 175 -2.41 -8.01 -8.14
N ARG A 176 -2.09 -9.27 -8.44
CA ARG A 176 -1.72 -9.71 -9.78
C ARG A 176 -2.10 -11.16 -10.04
N TYR A 177 -2.56 -11.45 -11.26
CA TYR A 177 -2.64 -12.82 -11.76
C TYR A 177 -1.32 -13.21 -12.46
N ARG A 178 -0.77 -14.38 -12.12
CA ARG A 178 0.36 -14.99 -12.86
C ARG A 178 -0.19 -15.95 -13.91
N GLU A 179 0.37 -15.90 -15.12
CA GLU A 179 0.09 -16.92 -16.13
C GLU A 179 1.06 -18.08 -15.91
N ASP A 180 0.62 -19.31 -16.16
CA ASP A 180 1.36 -20.55 -15.82
C ASP A 180 2.76 -20.62 -16.47
N ASP A 181 2.96 -19.90 -17.58
CA ASP A 181 4.21 -19.84 -18.34
C ASP A 181 5.27 -18.87 -17.77
N GLU A 182 4.96 -18.06 -16.75
CA GLU A 182 5.95 -17.15 -16.11
C GLU A 182 6.90 -17.87 -15.12
N ASN A 183 6.90 -19.21 -15.07
CA ASN A 183 7.86 -20.00 -14.28
C ASN A 183 9.26 -20.12 -14.91
N LEU A 184 9.54 -19.43 -16.02
CA LEU A 184 10.86 -19.41 -16.68
C LEU A 184 11.31 -18.00 -17.11
N SER A 185 11.35 -17.05 -16.16
CA SER A 185 12.35 -15.97 -16.19
C SER A 185 12.36 -15.26 -14.84
N THR A 186 13.39 -15.54 -14.04
CA THR A 186 13.88 -14.68 -12.97
C THR A 186 14.25 -13.32 -13.57
N ASP A 187 13.40 -12.32 -13.35
CA ASP A 187 13.76 -10.90 -13.46
C ASP A 187 12.99 -10.13 -12.37
N ASP A 188 13.33 -10.44 -11.13
CA ASP A 188 13.39 -9.48 -10.03
C ASP A 188 14.53 -9.98 -9.12
N ASP A 189 15.74 -9.64 -9.56
CA ASP A 189 16.98 -9.60 -8.80
C ASP A 189 16.77 -8.77 -7.53
N ASP A 190 16.55 -9.45 -6.40
CA ASP A 190 17.14 -9.15 -5.08
C ASP A 190 16.74 -10.25 -4.07
N THR A 191 17.03 -11.51 -4.42
CA THR A 191 16.99 -12.60 -3.43
C THR A 191 18.41 -13.11 -3.28
N THR A 192 19.16 -12.47 -2.39
CA THR A 192 20.37 -13.08 -1.84
C THR A 192 19.94 -14.37 -1.15
N SER A 193 20.22 -15.50 -1.79
CA SER A 193 20.11 -16.82 -1.20
C SER A 193 21.25 -16.99 -0.19
N CYS A 194 20.97 -16.77 1.10
CA CYS A 194 21.86 -17.22 2.16
C CYS A 194 21.39 -18.60 2.61
N SER A 195 22.28 -19.57 2.42
CA SER A 195 22.17 -20.93 2.96
C SER A 195 22.03 -20.88 4.48
N ASP A 196 21.28 -21.83 5.03
CA ASP A 196 21.14 -22.06 6.46
C ASP A 196 22.50 -22.13 7.14
N ASP A 197 22.79 -21.14 8.00
CA ASP A 197 23.70 -21.30 9.13
C ASP A 197 23.18 -20.43 10.28
N GLU A 198 22.78 -21.12 11.35
CA GLU A 198 22.37 -20.52 12.62
C GLU A 198 23.56 -19.77 13.24
N ASN A 199 23.50 -18.44 13.36
CA ASN A 199 23.86 -17.77 14.61
C ASN A 199 23.42 -16.31 14.73
N GLU A 200 23.00 -16.01 15.96
CA GLU A 200 22.47 -14.81 16.61
C GLU A 200 22.89 -13.36 16.22
N THR A 201 21.86 -12.49 16.35
CA THR A 201 21.79 -11.12 16.96
C THR A 201 21.71 -9.85 16.09
N SER A 202 20.76 -8.97 16.50
CA SER A 202 20.46 -7.57 16.07
C SER A 202 19.55 -7.47 14.82
N ASP A 203 18.26 -7.05 14.78
CA ASP A 203 17.39 -6.21 15.62
C ASP A 203 15.91 -6.70 15.59
N ASN A 204 15.62 -7.74 16.37
CA ASN A 204 14.43 -8.59 16.17
C ASN A 204 13.15 -8.06 16.82
N GLU A 205 13.19 -6.93 17.53
CA GLU A 205 12.03 -6.44 18.29
C GLU A 205 10.93 -5.81 17.42
N THR A 206 11.30 -5.23 16.27
CA THR A 206 10.31 -4.54 15.43
C THR A 206 9.52 -5.56 14.62
N THR A 207 10.19 -6.53 13.98
CA THR A 207 9.55 -7.60 13.21
C THR A 207 8.76 -8.56 14.11
N SER A 208 9.32 -8.96 15.27
CA SER A 208 8.63 -9.89 16.17
C SER A 208 7.36 -9.31 16.80
N ARG A 209 7.31 -7.99 17.08
CA ARG A 209 6.10 -7.36 17.59
C ARG A 209 4.98 -7.30 16.55
N PHE A 210 5.32 -7.13 15.26
CA PHE A 210 4.34 -7.23 14.16
C PHE A 210 3.82 -8.65 13.95
N GLU A 211 4.70 -9.65 14.07
CA GLU A 211 4.30 -11.06 13.94
C GLU A 211 3.47 -11.55 15.13
N GLN A 212 3.80 -11.12 16.35
CA GLN A 212 3.05 -11.47 17.56
C GLN A 212 1.62 -10.90 17.58
N ASP A 213 1.38 -9.69 17.07
CA ASP A 213 0.04 -9.10 17.02
C ASP A 213 -0.91 -9.85 16.06
N GLN A 214 -0.39 -10.51 15.02
CA GLN A 214 -1.21 -11.34 14.14
C GLN A 214 -1.55 -12.70 14.74
N SER A 215 -0.70 -13.26 15.59
CA SER A 215 -0.95 -14.56 16.24
C SER A 215 -2.00 -14.52 17.35
N LYS A 216 -2.31 -13.34 17.90
CA LYS A 216 -3.24 -13.18 19.03
C LYS A 216 -4.71 -13.09 18.63
N THR A 217 -5.06 -13.03 17.34
CA THR A 217 -6.45 -12.89 16.87
C THR A 217 -7.11 -14.21 16.46
N SER A 218 -6.50 -15.37 16.77
CA SER A 218 -7.06 -16.70 16.44
C SER A 218 -7.44 -17.57 17.65
N LYS A 219 -7.56 -17.02 18.86
CA LYS A 219 -8.01 -17.78 20.05
C LYS A 219 -8.97 -17.00 20.95
N SER A 220 -10.26 -17.17 20.69
CA SER A 220 -11.45 -16.95 21.56
C SER A 220 -12.66 -16.96 20.59
N ASP A 221 -13.65 -17.85 20.61
CA ASP A 221 -14.31 -18.52 21.73
C ASP A 221 -14.91 -19.86 21.28
N ASP A 222 -14.58 -20.94 22.00
CA ASP A 222 -15.39 -22.16 22.10
C ASP A 222 -15.36 -22.47 23.61
N ASP A 223 -16.41 -22.05 24.32
CA ASP A 223 -16.87 -22.58 25.62
C ASP A 223 -17.96 -21.67 26.19
N GLN A 224 -19.23 -22.01 25.93
CA GLN A 224 -20.33 -22.22 26.90
C GLN A 224 -21.71 -22.22 26.23
#